data_AF-A0A7S2IS74-F1
#
_entry.id   AF-A0A7S2IS74-F1
#
_cell.length_a   1.000
_cell.length_b   1.000
_cell.length_c   1.000
_cell.angle_alpha   90.00
_cell.angle_beta   90.00
_cell.angle_gamma   90.00
#
_symmetry.space_group_name_H-M   'P 1'
#
loop_
_entity.id
_entity.type
_entity.pdbx_description
1 polymer ?
#
loop_
_entity_poly.entity_id
_entity_poly.type
_entity_poly.pdbx_seq_one_letter_code
_entity_poly.pdbx_strand_id
1 'polypeptide(L)'
;IALMITRHRVFELTVQALIIANAVVLGVEQDWQAWHIGQTPPPAYFYVDLAFVCVFLVEFATRILASGCHFFSPSSKDIGWNMFDTLLICFAITETALTITTDALPFNASASRVIRLLRLERIMRIFRVFRFFKDLRVMVLSVMACFRPLLVALLLLFVLIYVFAVCLLQFINEDLAYQSLQPGGRETIQFRDLRGTYGSLW
;
A
#
# COMPACT_ATOMS: atom_id res chain seq x y z
N ILE A 1 -2.88 18.30 32.40
CA ILE A 1 -2.35 19.37 31.51
C ILE A 1 -2.21 18.87 30.07
N ALA A 2 -1.43 17.83 29.78
CA ALA A 2 -1.29 17.28 28.41
C ALA A 2 -2.64 16.90 27.75
N LEU A 3 -3.56 16.25 28.48
CA LEU A 3 -4.92 15.94 28.01
C LEU A 3 -5.79 17.17 27.67
N MET A 4 -5.52 18.31 28.30
CA MET A 4 -6.28 19.55 28.08
C MET A 4 -5.78 20.28 26.83
N ILE A 5 -4.47 20.17 26.56
CA ILE A 5 -3.81 20.72 25.37
C ILE A 5 -4.21 19.93 24.13
N THR A 6 -4.21 18.59 24.19
CA THR A 6 -4.53 17.74 23.03
C THR A 6 -6.00 17.81 22.61
N ARG A 7 -6.92 18.15 23.52
CA ARG A 7 -8.36 18.32 23.22
C ARG A 7 -8.73 19.73 22.79
N HIS A 8 -7.78 20.67 22.75
CA HIS A 8 -8.08 22.04 22.37
C HIS A 8 -8.30 22.13 20.86
N ARG A 9 -9.42 22.72 20.43
CA ARG A 9 -9.81 22.79 19.01
C ARG A 9 -8.76 23.49 18.13
N VAL A 10 -8.03 24.46 18.68
CA VAL A 10 -6.91 25.11 17.97
C VAL A 10 -5.76 24.13 17.72
N PHE A 11 -5.45 23.25 18.68
CA PHE A 11 -4.40 22.26 18.49
C PHE A 11 -4.75 21.30 17.35
N GLU A 12 -5.98 20.79 17.32
CA GLU A 12 -6.44 19.92 16.23
C GLU A 12 -6.41 20.62 14.86
N LEU A 13 -6.86 21.88 14.78
CA LEU A 13 -6.80 22.67 13.56
C LEU A 13 -5.37 22.93 13.10
N THR A 14 -4.45 23.23 14.03
CA THR A 14 -3.03 23.41 13.71
C THR A 14 -2.41 22.13 13.15
N VAL A 15 -2.69 20.97 13.76
CA VAL A 15 -2.18 19.68 13.26
C VAL A 15 -2.74 19.36 11.88
N GLN A 16 -4.04 19.60 11.65
CA GLN A 16 -4.65 19.42 10.34
C GLN A 16 -4.01 20.35 9.28
N ALA A 17 -3.81 21.63 9.62
CA ALA A 17 -3.14 22.57 8.75
C ALA A 17 -1.70 22.13 8.43
N LEU A 18 -0.97 21.59 9.41
CA LEU A 18 0.37 21.05 9.22
C LEU A 18 0.40 19.82 8.29
N ILE A 19 -0.60 18.93 8.38
CA ILE A 19 -0.71 17.78 7.46
C ILE A 19 -0.95 18.27 6.03
N ILE A 20 -1.84 19.24 5.84
CA ILE A 20 -2.11 19.82 4.52
C ILE A 20 -0.88 20.54 3.99
N ALA A 21 -0.22 21.37 4.80
CA ALA A 21 0.99 22.08 4.42
C ALA A 21 2.11 21.09 4.02
N ASN A 22 2.30 20.01 4.78
CA ASN A 22 3.28 18.99 4.43
C ASN A 22 2.93 18.26 3.12
N ALA A 23 1.64 17.99 2.88
CA ALA A 23 1.19 17.40 1.61
C ALA A 23 1.43 18.33 0.41
N VAL A 24 1.24 19.64 0.58
CA VAL A 24 1.55 20.63 -0.47
C VAL A 24 3.05 20.68 -0.75
N VAL A 25 3.89 20.74 0.29
CA VAL A 25 5.35 20.72 0.13
C VAL A 25 5.82 19.46 -0.58
N LEU A 26 5.28 18.30 -0.18
CA LEU A 26 5.55 17.04 -0.87
C LEU A 26 5.14 17.09 -2.35
N GLY A 27 3.96 17.64 -2.65
CA GLY A 27 3.50 17.81 -4.02
C GLY A 27 4.45 18.68 -4.86
N VAL A 28 4.94 19.78 -4.29
CA VAL A 28 5.92 20.67 -4.95
C VAL A 28 7.26 19.95 -5.15
N GLU A 29 7.73 19.18 -4.17
CA GLU A 29 8.96 18.39 -4.30
C GLU A 29 8.82 17.35 -5.42
N GLN A 30 7.70 16.63 -5.48
CA GLN A 30 7.45 15.62 -6.51
C GLN A 30 7.29 16.23 -7.91
N ASP A 31 6.63 17.38 -8.03
CA ASP A 31 6.55 18.12 -9.30
C ASP A 31 7.94 18.54 -9.77
N TRP A 32 8.76 19.12 -8.89
CA TRP A 32 10.14 19.49 -9.24
C TRP A 32 10.97 18.28 -9.70
N GLN A 33 10.85 17.13 -9.01
CA GLN A 33 11.52 15.89 -9.38
C GLN A 33 11.05 15.34 -10.74
N ALA A 34 9.78 15.53 -11.09
CA ALA A 34 9.24 15.13 -12.39
C ALA A 34 9.86 15.92 -13.56
N TRP A 35 10.12 17.22 -13.36
CA TRP A 35 10.77 18.07 -14.36
C TRP A 35 12.30 17.90 -14.42
N HIS A 36 12.94 17.40 -13.35
CA HIS A 36 14.40 17.27 -13.24
C HIS A 36 14.85 15.82 -13.06
N ILE A 37 14.48 14.96 -14.01
CA ILE A 37 14.78 13.52 -13.98
C ILE A 37 16.30 13.29 -13.89
N GLY A 38 16.74 12.54 -12.87
CA GLY A 38 18.15 12.19 -12.67
C GLY A 38 18.97 13.23 -11.91
N GLN A 39 18.39 14.38 -11.55
CA GLN A 39 19.03 15.36 -10.69
C GLN A 39 18.70 15.08 -9.22
N THR A 40 19.67 15.31 -8.34
CA THR A 40 19.45 15.24 -6.89
C THR A 40 18.65 16.46 -6.44
N PRO A 41 17.57 16.30 -5.66
CA PRO A 41 16.80 17.42 -5.15
C PRO A 41 17.66 18.35 -4.29
N PRO A 42 17.37 19.67 -4.28
CA PRO A 42 18.03 20.61 -3.40
C PRO A 42 17.96 20.15 -1.94
N PRO A 43 19.02 20.31 -1.14
CA PRO A 43 19.06 19.86 0.25
C PRO A 43 18.02 20.55 1.13
N ALA A 44 17.48 21.70 0.70
CA ALA A 44 16.39 22.40 1.39
C ALA A 44 15.15 21.51 1.61
N TYR A 45 14.77 20.68 0.64
CA TYR A 45 13.60 19.80 0.77
C TYR A 45 13.79 18.78 1.89
N PHE A 46 15.00 18.22 2.02
CA PHE A 46 15.34 17.31 3.10
C PHE A 46 15.19 17.96 4.49
N TYR A 47 15.69 19.18 4.68
CA TYR A 47 15.55 19.88 5.96
C TYR A 47 14.10 20.24 6.29
N VAL A 48 13.30 20.60 5.29
CA VAL A 48 11.87 20.87 5.47
C VAL A 48 11.13 19.60 5.86
N ASP A 49 11.39 18.48 5.19
CA ASP A 49 10.81 17.17 5.55
C ASP A 49 11.20 16.74 6.96
N LEU A 50 12.48 16.87 7.31
CA LEU A 50 12.97 16.59 8.66
C LEU A 50 12.24 17.44 9.71
N ALA A 51 12.03 18.73 9.44
CA ALA A 51 11.29 19.61 10.34
C ALA A 51 9.84 19.12 10.54
N PHE A 52 9.14 18.71 9.47
CA PHE A 52 7.80 18.14 9.59
C PHE A 52 7.80 16.83 10.38
N VAL A 53 8.76 15.94 10.15
CA VAL A 53 8.90 14.69 10.92
C VAL A 53 9.10 14.99 12.40
N CYS A 54 9.97 15.94 12.75
CA CYS A 54 10.17 16.36 14.15
C CYS A 54 8.88 16.90 14.78
N VAL A 55 8.15 17.77 14.07
CA VAL A 55 6.88 18.32 14.56
C VAL A 55 5.84 17.22 14.80
N PHE A 56 5.69 16.29 13.85
CA PHE A 56 4.76 15.15 14.00
C PHE A 56 5.21 14.17 15.10
N LEU A 57 6.51 14.01 15.30
CA LEU A 57 7.05 13.19 16.39
C LEU A 57 6.70 13.79 17.75
N VAL A 58 6.88 15.10 17.92
CA VAL A 58 6.51 15.81 19.16
C VAL A 58 5.01 15.75 19.41
N GLU A 59 4.20 15.96 18.37
CA GLU A 59 2.74 15.87 18.44
C GLU A 59 2.29 14.46 18.85
N PHE A 60 2.88 13.42 18.27
CA PHE A 60 2.60 12.03 18.63
C PHE A 60 3.06 11.68 20.04
N ALA A 61 4.26 12.09 20.44
CA ALA A 61 4.75 11.90 21.81
C ALA A 61 3.82 12.57 22.82
N THR A 62 3.35 13.79 22.53
CA THR A 62 2.37 14.50 23.36
C THR A 62 1.05 13.73 23.48
N ARG A 63 0.58 13.12 22.39
CA ARG A 63 -0.62 12.26 22.41
C ARG A 63 -0.42 10.99 23.25
N ILE A 64 0.72 10.31 23.12
CA ILE A 64 1.05 9.15 23.96
C ILE A 64 1.09 9.56 25.44
N LEU A 65 1.76 10.66 25.78
CA LEU A 65 1.84 11.15 27.16
C LEU A 65 0.48 11.56 27.72
N ALA A 66 -0.41 12.10 26.88
CA ALA A 66 -1.76 12.46 27.29
C ALA A 66 -2.63 11.22 27.55
N SER A 67 -2.58 10.21 26.68
CA SER A 67 -3.41 8.99 26.80
C SER A 67 -2.79 7.90 27.68
N GLY A 68 -1.49 7.96 27.96
CA GLY A 68 -0.75 6.98 28.76
C GLY A 68 -0.94 5.54 28.26
N CYS A 69 -1.08 4.60 29.20
CA CYS A 69 -1.30 3.18 28.91
C CYS A 69 -2.62 2.90 28.15
N HIS A 70 -3.56 3.85 28.13
CA HIS A 70 -4.81 3.70 27.39
C HIS A 70 -4.63 3.92 25.88
N PHE A 71 -3.50 4.46 25.42
CA PHE A 71 -3.25 4.74 24.01
C PHE A 71 -3.30 3.48 23.13
N PHE A 72 -2.77 2.36 23.63
CA PHE A 72 -2.74 1.05 22.97
C PHE A 72 -3.73 0.05 23.57
N SER A 73 -4.62 0.48 24.46
CA SER A 73 -5.60 -0.41 25.07
C SER A 73 -6.66 -0.83 24.05
N PRO A 74 -7.04 -2.13 23.97
CA PRO A 74 -8.12 -2.61 23.10
C PRO A 74 -9.48 -1.96 23.37
N SER A 75 -9.65 -1.37 24.55
CA SER A 75 -10.85 -0.63 24.94
C SER A 75 -10.94 0.77 24.29
N SER A 76 -9.84 1.26 23.73
CA SER A 76 -9.80 2.56 23.05
C SER A 76 -10.51 2.50 21.69
N LYS A 77 -11.52 3.36 21.51
CA LYS A 77 -12.26 3.52 20.25
C LYS A 77 -11.37 3.92 19.06
N ASP A 78 -10.20 4.47 19.33
CA ASP A 78 -9.27 5.00 18.33
C ASP A 78 -7.99 4.16 18.17
N ILE A 79 -7.95 2.94 18.74
CA ILE A 79 -6.78 2.06 18.67
C ILE A 79 -6.26 1.84 17.24
N GLY A 80 -7.15 1.62 16.26
CA GLY A 80 -6.74 1.43 14.87
C GLY A 80 -6.04 2.64 14.27
N TRP A 81 -6.52 3.85 14.57
CA TRP A 81 -5.90 5.09 14.12
C TRP A 81 -4.59 5.39 14.86
N ASN A 82 -4.52 5.06 16.14
CA ASN A 82 -3.30 5.19 16.95
C ASN A 82 -2.20 4.24 16.45
N MET A 83 -2.55 3.00 16.12
CA MET A 83 -1.62 2.02 15.52
C MET A 83 -1.14 2.49 14.14
N PHE A 84 -2.05 3.00 13.31
CA PHE A 84 -1.70 3.57 12.01
C PHE A 84 -0.71 4.73 12.15
N ASP A 85 -0.99 5.69 13.04
CA ASP A 85 -0.10 6.82 13.27
C ASP A 85 1.28 6.41 13.80
N THR A 86 1.31 5.39 14.67
CA THR A 86 2.56 4.80 15.19
C THR A 86 3.41 4.23 14.06
N LEU A 87 2.79 3.41 13.21
CA LEU A 87 3.45 2.80 12.05
C LEU A 87 4.00 3.86 11.08
N LEU A 88 3.24 4.92 10.82
CA LEU A 88 3.70 6.02 9.97
C LEU A 88 4.93 6.74 10.54
N ILE A 89 5.00 6.94 11.86
CA ILE A 89 6.16 7.57 12.50
C ILE A 89 7.36 6.64 12.49
N CYS A 90 7.16 5.34 12.73
CA CYS A 90 8.24 4.36 12.59
C CYS A 90 8.82 4.36 11.17
N PHE A 91 7.98 4.41 10.14
CA PHE A 91 8.45 4.51 8.76
C PHE A 91 9.17 5.81 8.46
N ALA A 92 8.66 6.95 8.93
CA ALA A 92 9.32 8.24 8.75
C ALA A 92 10.71 8.28 9.41
N ILE A 93 10.83 7.80 10.65
CA ILE A 93 12.13 7.72 11.35
C ILE A 93 13.09 6.80 10.60
N THR A 94 12.60 5.63 10.17
CA THR A 94 13.41 4.65 9.45
C THR A 94 13.89 5.19 8.10
N GLU A 95 13.02 5.88 7.37
CA GLU A 95 13.35 6.52 6.09
C GLU A 95 14.40 7.61 6.25
N THR A 96 14.25 8.47 7.27
CA THR A 96 15.22 9.53 7.56
C THR A 96 16.57 8.94 8.00
N ALA A 97 16.56 7.92 8.86
CA ALA A 97 17.78 7.25 9.32
C ALA A 97 18.52 6.54 8.16
N LEU A 98 17.77 5.88 7.27
CA LEU A 98 18.34 5.24 6.08
C LEU A 98 18.92 6.28 5.12
N THR A 99 18.23 7.39 4.89
CA THR A 99 18.71 8.46 3.99
C THR A 99 20.05 9.02 4.47
N ILE A 100 20.18 9.30 5.78
CA ILE A 100 21.43 9.79 6.38
C ILE A 100 22.56 8.75 6.27
N THR A 101 22.25 7.47 6.47
CA THR A 101 23.27 6.40 6.45
C THR A 101 23.71 5.99 5.05
N THR A 102 22.84 6.13 4.04
CA THR A 102 23.20 5.87 2.63
C THR A 102 24.14 6.92 2.05
N ASP A 103 24.07 8.16 2.52
CA ASP A 103 25.03 9.19 2.09
C ASP A 103 26.42 8.96 2.71
N ALA A 104 26.49 8.24 3.83
CA ALA A 104 27.73 7.95 4.55
C ALA A 104 28.41 6.63 4.13
N LEU A 105 27.67 5.65 3.60
CA LEU A 105 28.17 4.32 3.26
C LEU A 105 27.58 3.81 1.93
N PRO A 106 28.38 3.19 1.04
CA PRO A 106 27.88 2.58 -0.19
C PRO A 106 27.00 1.35 0.14
N PHE A 107 25.67 1.55 0.13
CA PHE A 107 24.70 0.50 0.40
C PHE A 107 24.32 -0.31 -0.85
N ASN A 108 24.02 -1.61 -0.64
CA ASN A 108 23.62 -2.56 -1.68
C ASN A 108 22.30 -2.18 -2.40
N ALA A 109 22.10 -2.71 -3.63
CA ALA A 109 20.90 -2.50 -4.44
C ALA A 109 19.57 -2.81 -3.70
N SER A 110 19.57 -3.74 -2.74
CA SER A 110 18.41 -4.06 -1.90
C SER A 110 17.95 -2.88 -1.02
N ALA A 111 18.87 -2.07 -0.51
CA ALA A 111 18.54 -0.91 0.32
C ALA A 111 17.81 0.17 -0.48
N SER A 112 18.21 0.38 -1.74
CA SER A 112 17.53 1.32 -2.65
C SER A 112 16.06 0.95 -2.87
N ARG A 113 15.72 -0.35 -2.91
CA ARG A 113 14.34 -0.82 -3.04
C ARG A 113 13.53 -0.53 -1.78
N VAL A 114 14.12 -0.75 -0.61
CA VAL A 114 13.46 -0.47 0.68
C VAL A 114 13.20 1.02 0.84
N ILE A 115 14.16 1.89 0.49
CA ILE A 115 13.99 3.35 0.54
C ILE A 115 12.85 3.81 -0.38
N ARG A 116 12.68 3.20 -1.55
CA ARG A 116 11.54 3.50 -2.45
C ARG A 116 10.19 3.16 -1.82
N LEU A 117 10.09 2.03 -1.13
CA LEU A 117 8.88 1.67 -0.38
C LEU A 117 8.69 2.59 0.83
N LEU A 118 9.81 2.96 1.48
CA LEU A 118 9.99 4.05 2.43
C LEU A 118 9.10 5.24 2.08
N ARG A 119 9.43 5.86 0.95
CA ARG A 119 8.79 7.07 0.43
C ARG A 119 7.27 7.02 0.30
N LEU A 120 6.66 5.83 0.24
CA LEU A 120 5.19 5.71 0.25
C LEU A 120 4.60 6.22 1.57
N GLU A 121 5.35 6.21 2.69
CA GLU A 121 4.89 6.83 3.94
C GLU A 121 4.52 8.31 3.77
N ARG A 122 5.13 9.00 2.79
CA ARG A 122 4.91 10.41 2.53
C ARG A 122 3.52 10.66 1.98
N ILE A 123 3.01 9.71 1.20
CA ILE A 123 1.63 9.72 0.70
C ILE A 123 0.69 9.29 1.82
N MET A 124 1.08 8.26 2.58
CA MET A 124 0.22 7.67 3.61
C MET A 124 -0.14 8.65 4.73
N ARG A 125 0.72 9.64 5.05
CA ARG A 125 0.39 10.67 6.06
C ARG A 125 -0.80 11.55 5.67
N ILE A 126 -1.16 11.67 4.38
CA ILE A 126 -2.37 12.37 3.93
C ILE A 126 -3.61 11.68 4.53
N PHE A 127 -3.60 10.34 4.65
CA PHE A 127 -4.68 9.60 5.27
C PHE A 127 -4.88 9.92 6.75
N ARG A 128 -3.92 10.57 7.43
CA ARG A 128 -4.11 11.07 8.79
C ARG A 128 -5.25 12.08 8.89
N VAL A 129 -5.53 12.83 7.82
CA VAL A 129 -6.69 13.74 7.76
C VAL A 129 -8.00 12.98 8.02
N PHE A 130 -8.11 11.72 7.58
CA PHE A 130 -9.36 10.95 7.68
C PHE A 130 -9.79 10.69 9.12
N ARG A 131 -8.86 10.66 10.08
CA ARG A 131 -9.20 10.45 11.50
C ARG A 131 -9.89 11.67 12.13
N PHE A 132 -9.69 12.86 11.58
CA PHE A 132 -10.26 14.11 12.10
C PHE A 132 -11.67 14.39 11.57
N PHE A 133 -11.92 14.05 10.31
CA PHE A 133 -13.24 14.21 9.70
C PHE A 133 -14.12 13.00 10.03
N LYS A 134 -15.09 13.21 10.92
CA LYS A 134 -16.05 12.18 11.34
C LYS A 134 -16.69 11.47 10.14
N ASP A 135 -17.13 12.23 9.14
CA ASP A 135 -17.82 11.67 7.98
C ASP A 135 -16.86 10.82 7.12
N LEU A 136 -15.64 11.29 6.89
CA LEU A 136 -14.61 10.50 6.19
C LEU A 136 -14.26 9.23 6.95
N ARG A 137 -14.12 9.30 8.28
CA ARG A 137 -13.89 8.12 9.12
C ARG A 137 -15.00 7.10 8.97
N VAL A 138 -16.26 7.53 8.99
CA VAL A 138 -17.41 6.63 8.82
C VAL A 138 -17.38 5.99 7.43
N MET A 139 -17.13 6.78 6.38
CA MET A 139 -17.02 6.26 5.01
C MET A 139 -15.92 5.21 4.88
N VAL A 140 -14.72 5.46 5.42
CA VAL A 140 -13.62 4.49 5.43
C VAL A 140 -14.01 3.23 6.17
N LEU A 141 -14.65 3.35 7.34
CA LEU A 141 -15.12 2.19 8.10
C LEU A 141 -16.17 1.38 7.33
N SER A 142 -17.07 2.04 6.58
CA SER A 142 -18.04 1.37 5.71
C SER A 142 -17.35 0.62 4.58
N VAL A 143 -16.36 1.22 3.93
CA VAL A 143 -15.55 0.55 2.90
C VAL A 143 -14.84 -0.67 3.49
N MET A 144 -14.21 -0.53 4.66
CA MET A 144 -13.56 -1.62 5.38
C MET A 144 -14.54 -2.76 5.73
N ALA A 145 -15.76 -2.41 6.13
CA ALA A 145 -16.80 -3.40 6.43
C ALA A 145 -17.22 -4.22 5.20
N CYS A 146 -17.15 -3.64 3.99
CA CYS A 146 -17.45 -4.33 2.74
C CYS A 146 -16.36 -5.30 2.27
N PHE A 147 -15.15 -5.28 2.83
CA PHE A 147 -14.09 -6.21 2.41
C PHE A 147 -14.44 -7.67 2.70
N ARG A 148 -15.05 -7.96 3.84
CA ARG A 148 -15.42 -9.34 4.20
C ARG A 148 -16.39 -9.97 3.19
N PRO A 149 -17.55 -9.36 2.86
CA PRO A 149 -18.43 -9.91 1.83
C PRO A 149 -17.79 -9.92 0.45
N LEU A 150 -16.95 -8.92 0.12
CA LEU A 150 -16.20 -8.91 -1.14
C LEU A 150 -15.29 -10.13 -1.29
N LEU A 151 -14.54 -10.50 -0.24
CA LEU A 151 -13.67 -11.68 -0.25
C LEU A 151 -14.46 -12.98 -0.47
N VAL A 152 -15.64 -13.09 0.16
CA VAL A 152 -16.52 -14.25 -0.05
C VAL A 152 -17.04 -14.29 -1.48
N ALA A 153 -17.45 -13.15 -2.05
CA ALA A 153 -17.89 -13.06 -3.44
C ALA A 153 -16.76 -13.41 -4.43
N LEU A 154 -15.54 -12.93 -4.19
CA LEU A 154 -14.37 -13.27 -5.00
C LEU A 154 -14.03 -14.76 -4.91
N LEU A 155 -14.14 -15.36 -3.74
CA LEU A 155 -13.94 -16.81 -3.56
C LEU A 155 -15.01 -17.61 -4.31
N LEU A 156 -16.27 -17.19 -4.26
CA LEU A 156 -17.36 -17.83 -5.01
C LEU A 156 -17.12 -17.71 -6.52
N LEU A 157 -16.73 -16.53 -7.01
CA LEU A 157 -16.38 -16.32 -8.40
C LEU A 157 -15.21 -17.23 -8.83
N PHE A 158 -14.19 -17.35 -8.00
CA PHE A 158 -13.05 -18.24 -8.24
C PHE A 158 -13.48 -19.70 -8.36
N VAL A 159 -14.33 -20.19 -7.45
CA VAL A 159 -14.88 -21.56 -7.49
C VAL A 159 -15.70 -21.78 -8.76
N LEU A 160 -16.52 -20.82 -9.16
CA LEU A 160 -17.32 -20.90 -10.39
C LEU A 160 -16.42 -21.03 -11.63
N ILE A 161 -15.42 -20.16 -11.75
CA ILE A 161 -14.45 -20.21 -12.85
C ILE A 161 -13.73 -21.56 -12.87
N TYR A 162 -13.33 -22.08 -11.70
CA TYR A 162 -12.66 -23.38 -11.58
C TYR A 162 -13.55 -24.53 -12.07
N VAL A 163 -14.82 -24.58 -11.67
CA VAL A 163 -15.75 -25.63 -12.12
C VAL A 163 -15.93 -25.59 -13.64
N PHE A 164 -16.15 -24.41 -14.23
CA PHE A 164 -16.24 -24.28 -15.69
C PHE A 164 -14.95 -24.73 -16.40
N ALA A 165 -13.78 -24.37 -15.87
CA ALA A 165 -12.50 -24.81 -16.41
C ALA A 165 -12.37 -26.34 -16.41
N VAL A 166 -12.77 -27.01 -15.32
CA VAL A 166 -12.73 -28.48 -15.23
C VAL A 166 -13.73 -29.13 -16.18
N CYS A 167 -14.96 -28.62 -16.29
CA CYS A 167 -15.96 -29.16 -17.22
C CYS A 167 -15.50 -29.03 -18.69
N LEU A 168 -14.93 -27.89 -19.08
CA LEU A 168 -14.38 -27.70 -20.43
C LEU A 168 -13.21 -28.65 -20.69
N LEU A 169 -12.32 -28.82 -19.71
CA LEU A 169 -11.20 -29.75 -19.83
C LEU A 169 -11.68 -31.20 -19.98
N GLN A 170 -12.70 -31.62 -19.22
CA GLN A 170 -13.32 -32.94 -19.35
C GLN A 170 -13.92 -33.14 -20.74
N PHE A 171 -14.69 -32.16 -21.22
CA PHE A 171 -15.30 -32.22 -22.55
C PHE A 171 -14.25 -32.33 -23.67
N ILE A 172 -13.18 -31.53 -23.60
CA ILE A 172 -12.09 -31.59 -24.58
C ILE A 172 -11.38 -32.94 -24.51
N ASN A 173 -11.12 -33.46 -23.31
CA ASN A 173 -10.47 -34.77 -23.14
C ASN A 173 -11.31 -35.92 -23.68
N GLU A 174 -12.63 -35.88 -23.48
CA GLU A 174 -13.56 -36.85 -24.06
C GLU A 174 -13.54 -36.79 -25.60
N ASP A 175 -13.65 -35.61 -26.20
CA ASP A 175 -13.59 -35.44 -27.66
C ASP A 175 -12.25 -35.96 -28.25
N LEU A 176 -11.13 -35.66 -27.58
CA LEU A 176 -9.81 -36.20 -27.95
C LEU A 176 -9.75 -37.72 -27.82
N ALA A 177 -10.32 -38.30 -26.77
CA ALA A 177 -10.39 -39.74 -26.58
C ALA A 177 -11.24 -40.41 -27.66
N TYR A 178 -12.40 -39.85 -28.01
CA TYR A 178 -13.24 -40.31 -29.11
C TYR A 178 -12.50 -40.27 -30.46
N GLN A 179 -11.80 -39.18 -30.78
CA GLN A 179 -10.99 -39.09 -32.00
C GLN A 179 -9.89 -40.15 -32.03
N SER A 180 -9.27 -40.47 -30.89
CA SER A 180 -8.19 -41.48 -30.84
C SER A 180 -8.64 -42.92 -31.13
N LEU A 181 -9.93 -43.22 -30.93
CA LEU A 181 -10.54 -44.53 -31.15
C LEU A 181 -11.05 -44.73 -32.59
N GLN A 182 -11.25 -43.65 -33.35
CA GLN A 182 -11.67 -43.75 -34.75
C GLN A 182 -10.52 -44.30 -35.62
N PRO A 183 -10.79 -45.20 -36.58
CA PRO A 183 -9.75 -45.73 -37.47
C PRO A 183 -9.17 -44.59 -38.34
N GLY A 184 -7.87 -44.33 -38.19
CA GLY A 184 -7.15 -43.17 -38.76
C GLY A 184 -6.95 -41.98 -37.81
N GLY A 185 -7.66 -41.97 -36.66
CA GLY A 185 -7.63 -40.88 -35.68
C GLY A 185 -6.27 -40.69 -34.98
N ARG A 186 -5.53 -41.78 -34.75
CA ARG A 186 -4.17 -41.74 -34.18
C ARG A 186 -3.18 -40.99 -35.07
N GLU A 187 -3.28 -41.16 -36.40
CA GLU A 187 -2.42 -40.41 -37.33
C GLU A 187 -2.78 -38.92 -37.34
N THR A 188 -4.07 -38.56 -37.34
CA THR A 188 -4.49 -37.15 -37.31
C THR A 188 -4.10 -36.42 -36.02
N ILE A 189 -4.18 -37.06 -34.86
CA ILE A 189 -3.75 -36.47 -33.58
C ILE A 189 -2.23 -36.27 -33.58
N GLN A 190 -1.47 -37.26 -34.04
CA GLN A 190 -0.01 -37.18 -34.15
C GLN A 190 0.44 -36.12 -35.16
N PHE A 191 -0.23 -35.98 -36.31
CA PHE A 191 -0.02 -34.89 -37.27
C PHE A 191 -0.35 -33.51 -36.66
N ARG A 192 -1.40 -33.40 -35.83
CA ARG A 192 -1.77 -32.13 -35.17
C ARG A 192 -0.76 -31.72 -34.10
N ASP A 193 -0.25 -32.66 -33.32
CA ASP A 193 0.84 -32.43 -32.34
C ASP A 193 2.14 -32.02 -33.02
N LEU A 194 2.49 -32.68 -34.14
CA LEU A 194 3.66 -32.30 -34.95
C LEU A 194 3.50 -30.88 -35.51
N ARG A 195 2.31 -30.51 -36.01
CA ARG A 195 2.04 -29.15 -36.53
C ARG A 195 2.05 -28.08 -35.43
N GLY A 196 1.60 -28.41 -34.22
CA GLY A 196 1.63 -27.53 -33.05
C GLY A 196 3.03 -27.31 -32.49
N THR A 197 3.89 -28.33 -32.55
CA THR A 197 5.27 -28.29 -32.02
C THR A 197 6.26 -27.69 -33.03
N TYR A 198 6.08 -27.95 -34.32
CA TYR A 198 7.01 -27.51 -35.37
C TYR A 198 6.51 -26.30 -36.17
N GLY A 199 5.28 -25.82 -35.91
CA GLY A 199 4.63 -24.79 -36.73
C GLY A 199 4.39 -25.27 -38.16
N SER A 200 3.60 -24.55 -38.95
CA SER A 200 3.42 -24.86 -40.36
C SER A 200 4.71 -24.57 -41.14
N LEU A 201 5.61 -25.55 -41.21
CA LEU A 201 6.69 -25.56 -42.20
C LEU A 201 6.12 -26.07 -43.53
N TRP A 202 5.32 -25.21 -44.15
CA TRP A 202 5.07 -25.12 -45.59
C TRP A 202 4.86 -23.63 -45.90
#